data_AF-A0A834MB60-F1
#
_entry.id   AF-A0A834MB60-F1
#
_cell.length_a   1.000
_cell.length_b   1.000
_cell.length_c   1.000
_cell.angle_alpha   90.00
_cell.angle_beta   90.00
_cell.angle_gamma   90.00
#
_symmetry.space_group_name_H-M   'P 1'
#
loop_
_entity.id
_entity.type
_entity.pdbx_description
1 polymer ?
#
loop_
_entity_poly.entity_id
_entity_poly.type
_entity_poly.pdbx_seq_one_letter_code
_entity_poly.pdbx_strand_id
1 'polypeptide(L)'
;MANLATKAGVEGHPIKIETPLLHLSKANIIRLGLEHGLDYAQTVSCYQADAEGRACGKCDSCRLRQQGVLSTQTFAVDLSKSSNIQADLVKNCSESYTKAKVLSSAEASKFCKCTISTQAKMTNADEWAIQSAINAKKNPETLAVVQRTKKEMESCAGMPLIKKVQDATVAAMQKAAAAQKK
;
A
#
# COMPACT_ATOMS: atom_id res chain seq x y z
N MET A 1 3.70 29.64 -21.43
CA MET A 1 3.03 30.82 -20.83
C MET A 1 3.76 31.38 -19.61
N ALA A 2 4.20 30.58 -18.63
CA ALA A 2 4.83 31.09 -17.39
C ALA A 2 6.00 32.09 -17.61
N ASN A 3 6.86 31.84 -18.60
CA ASN A 3 7.98 32.73 -18.90
C ASN A 3 7.57 34.05 -19.58
N LEU A 4 6.38 34.12 -20.16
CA LEU A 4 5.85 35.33 -20.80
C LEU A 4 4.94 36.14 -19.86
N ALA A 5 4.38 35.48 -18.84
CA ALA A 5 3.40 36.07 -17.93
C ALA A 5 4.02 36.60 -16.62
N THR A 6 5.34 36.48 -16.44
CA THR A 6 6.03 36.87 -15.21
C THR A 6 7.23 37.76 -15.52
N LYS A 7 7.45 38.79 -14.68
CA LYS A 7 8.61 39.69 -14.78
C LYS A 7 9.93 38.91 -14.81
N ALA A 8 10.09 37.97 -13.88
CA ALA A 8 11.28 37.11 -13.81
C ALA A 8 11.49 36.34 -15.14
N GLY A 9 10.43 35.77 -15.70
CA GLY A 9 10.49 35.05 -16.98
C GLY A 9 10.93 35.91 -18.16
N VAL A 10 10.42 37.15 -18.26
CA VAL A 10 10.76 38.07 -19.36
C VAL A 10 12.13 38.74 -19.18
N GLU A 11 12.63 38.82 -17.94
CA GLU A 11 13.98 39.32 -17.60
C GLU A 11 15.05 38.21 -17.61
N GLY A 12 14.79 37.09 -18.29
CA GLY A 12 15.80 36.05 -18.53
C GLY A 12 15.95 35.00 -17.42
N HIS A 13 15.02 34.94 -16.46
CA HIS A 13 14.99 33.92 -15.41
C HIS A 13 13.85 32.93 -15.68
N PRO A 14 14.07 31.91 -16.53
CA PRO A 14 13.01 31.00 -16.96
C PRO A 14 12.50 30.15 -15.78
N ILE A 15 11.18 30.03 -15.69
CA ILE A 15 10.48 29.21 -14.73
C ILE A 15 10.31 27.80 -15.30
N LYS A 16 10.76 26.79 -14.54
CA LYS A 16 10.47 25.38 -14.81
C LYS A 16 9.30 24.92 -13.96
N ILE A 17 8.24 24.44 -14.60
CA ILE A 17 7.09 23.84 -13.89
C ILE A 17 7.33 22.34 -13.79
N GLU A 18 7.48 21.84 -12.58
CA GLU A 18 7.55 20.41 -12.28
C GLU A 18 6.17 19.91 -11.87
N THR A 19 5.64 18.92 -12.59
CA THR A 19 4.35 18.29 -12.26
C THR A 19 4.54 16.80 -11.94
N PRO A 20 5.27 16.46 -10.85
CA PRO A 20 5.71 15.09 -10.58
C PRO A 20 4.55 14.10 -10.35
N LEU A 21 3.36 14.61 -10.04
CA LEU A 21 2.17 13.81 -9.75
C LEU A 21 1.18 13.72 -10.93
N LEU A 22 1.41 14.43 -12.05
CA LEU A 22 0.41 14.63 -13.10
C LEU A 22 -0.09 13.31 -13.72
N HIS A 23 0.80 12.34 -13.89
CA HIS A 23 0.50 11.05 -14.49
C HIS A 23 0.26 9.95 -13.44
N LEU A 24 0.23 10.30 -12.16
CA LEU A 24 0.02 9.34 -11.07
C LEU A 24 -1.46 9.25 -10.72
N SER A 25 -1.95 8.01 -10.59
CA SER A 25 -3.24 7.75 -9.97
C SER A 25 -3.20 8.12 -8.47
N LYS A 26 -4.37 8.30 -7.85
CA LYS A 26 -4.44 8.57 -6.41
C LYS A 26 -3.79 7.47 -5.57
N ALA A 27 -3.92 6.22 -5.99
CA ALA A 27 -3.23 5.08 -5.39
C ALA A 27 -1.71 5.21 -5.47
N ASN A 28 -1.17 5.61 -6.64
CA ASN A 28 0.26 5.83 -6.80
C ASN A 28 0.78 7.03 -6.02
N ILE A 29 0.00 8.10 -5.88
CA ILE A 29 0.36 9.24 -5.03
C ILE A 29 0.45 8.81 -3.57
N ILE A 30 -0.50 7.98 -3.11
CA ILE A 30 -0.50 7.42 -1.76
C ILE A 30 0.72 6.53 -1.54
N ARG A 31 0.98 5.63 -2.48
CA ARG A 31 2.12 4.72 -2.48
C ARG A 31 3.46 5.46 -2.43
N LEU A 32 3.63 6.49 -3.27
CA LEU A 32 4.83 7.32 -3.32
C LEU A 32 5.05 8.06 -2.00
N GLY A 33 4.00 8.60 -1.38
CA GLY A 33 4.13 9.23 -0.07
C GLY A 33 4.55 8.23 1.01
N LEU A 34 3.97 7.03 1.02
CA LEU A 34 4.38 5.97 1.96
C LEU A 34 5.85 5.56 1.76
N GLU A 35 6.31 5.44 0.52
CA GLU A 35 7.71 5.15 0.18
C GLU A 35 8.68 6.20 0.74
N HIS A 36 8.29 7.48 0.69
CA HIS A 36 9.06 8.59 1.25
C HIS A 36 8.83 8.83 2.74
N GLY A 37 8.10 7.96 3.44
CA GLY A 37 7.83 8.08 4.87
C GLY A 37 6.89 9.23 5.24
N LEU A 38 6.05 9.68 4.30
CA LEU A 38 5.05 10.72 4.55
C LEU A 38 4.01 10.23 5.56
N ASP A 39 3.89 10.96 6.66
CA ASP A 39 2.81 10.76 7.62
C ASP A 39 1.52 11.40 7.11
N TYR A 40 0.63 10.57 6.57
CA TYR A 40 -0.67 11.01 6.06
C TYR A 40 -1.60 11.59 7.14
N ALA A 41 -1.33 11.36 8.43
CA ALA A 41 -2.08 11.97 9.53
C ALA A 41 -1.86 13.50 9.61
N GLN A 42 -0.74 14.00 9.09
CA GLN A 42 -0.43 15.42 9.04
C GLN A 42 -1.02 16.12 7.80
N THR A 43 -1.79 15.40 6.99
CA THR A 43 -2.34 15.92 5.72
C THR A 43 -3.85 15.96 5.76
N VAL A 44 -4.42 17.12 5.42
CA VAL A 44 -5.86 17.29 5.29
C VAL A 44 -6.21 17.39 3.81
N SER A 45 -7.06 16.50 3.34
CA SER A 45 -7.65 16.59 1.99
C SER A 45 -9.18 16.67 2.00
N CYS A 46 -9.81 16.41 3.14
CA CYS A 46 -11.26 16.41 3.28
C CYS A 46 -11.82 17.82 3.09
N TYR A 47 -12.89 17.95 2.30
CA TYR A 47 -13.58 19.24 2.08
C TYR A 47 -14.41 19.69 3.30
N GLN A 48 -14.64 18.80 4.24
CA GLN A 48 -15.47 19.01 5.43
C GLN A 48 -14.76 18.48 6.66
N ALA A 49 -13.44 18.70 6.75
CA ALA A 49 -12.70 18.34 7.94
C ALA A 49 -13.23 19.11 9.16
N ASP A 50 -13.22 18.47 10.32
CA ASP A 50 -13.55 19.17 11.57
C ASP A 50 -12.38 20.04 12.05
N ALA A 51 -12.56 20.71 13.20
CA ALA A 51 -11.57 21.62 13.78
C ALA A 51 -10.23 20.91 14.09
N GLU A 52 -10.27 19.59 14.31
CA GLU A 52 -9.10 18.76 14.56
C GLU A 52 -8.53 18.12 13.26
N GLY A 53 -9.06 18.48 12.09
CA GLY A 53 -8.59 18.01 10.79
C GLY A 53 -9.04 16.60 10.41
N ARG A 54 -9.99 16.01 11.15
CA ARG A 54 -10.46 14.63 10.89
C ARG A 54 -11.33 14.59 9.65
N ALA A 55 -11.15 13.55 8.84
CA ALA A 55 -11.88 13.38 7.59
C ALA A 55 -13.35 13.01 7.84
N CYS A 56 -14.27 13.66 7.09
CA CYS A 56 -15.71 13.42 7.23
C CYS A 56 -16.19 12.06 6.69
N GLY A 57 -15.36 11.36 5.90
CA GLY A 57 -15.69 10.06 5.29
C GLY A 57 -16.74 10.07 4.17
N LYS A 58 -17.42 11.21 3.92
CA LYS A 58 -18.58 11.29 3.00
C LYS A 58 -18.40 12.18 1.78
N CYS A 59 -17.38 13.05 1.74
CA CYS A 59 -17.12 13.91 0.58
C CYS A 59 -16.32 13.20 -0.52
N ASP A 60 -16.34 13.72 -1.75
CA ASP A 60 -15.63 13.12 -2.88
C ASP A 60 -14.12 12.96 -2.64
N SER A 61 -13.49 13.93 -1.99
CA SER A 61 -12.06 13.81 -1.64
C SER A 61 -11.79 12.64 -0.69
N CYS A 62 -12.66 12.41 0.30
CA CYS A 62 -12.57 11.26 1.19
C CYS A 62 -12.73 9.95 0.41
N ARG A 63 -13.73 9.87 -0.47
CA ARG A 63 -13.97 8.68 -1.32
C ARG A 63 -12.78 8.38 -2.21
N LEU A 64 -12.25 9.36 -2.94
CA LEU A 64 -11.09 9.20 -3.82
C LEU A 64 -9.83 8.80 -3.04
N ARG A 65 -9.63 9.40 -1.86
CA ARG A 65 -8.51 9.05 -0.97
C ARG A 65 -8.66 7.61 -0.49
N GLN A 66 -9.82 7.21 0.00
CA GLN A 66 -10.09 5.85 0.46
C GLN A 66 -9.92 4.83 -0.67
N GLN A 67 -10.49 5.08 -1.85
CA GLN A 67 -10.30 4.24 -3.03
C GLN A 67 -8.82 4.11 -3.39
N GLY A 68 -8.08 5.22 -3.37
CA GLY A 68 -6.64 5.21 -3.59
C GLY A 68 -5.91 4.30 -2.59
N VAL A 69 -6.28 4.33 -1.31
CA VAL A 69 -5.70 3.41 -0.31
C VAL A 69 -6.09 1.96 -0.57
N LEU A 70 -7.37 1.69 -0.80
CA LEU A 70 -7.88 0.33 -1.04
C LEU A 70 -7.21 -0.30 -2.27
N SER A 71 -7.05 0.46 -3.34
CA SER A 71 -6.37 0.02 -4.56
C SER A 71 -4.87 -0.23 -4.38
N THR A 72 -4.27 0.20 -3.27
CA THR A 72 -2.88 -0.17 -2.92
C THR A 72 -2.77 -1.49 -2.17
N GLN A 73 -3.87 -2.20 -1.88
CA GLN A 73 -3.85 -3.34 -0.94
C GLN A 73 -4.70 -4.58 -1.30
N THR A 74 -4.28 -5.71 -0.73
CA THR A 74 -4.84 -7.07 -0.81
C THR A 74 -5.82 -7.44 0.32
N PHE A 75 -6.11 -6.52 1.26
CA PHE A 75 -7.03 -6.77 2.38
C PHE A 75 -8.15 -5.71 2.41
N ALA A 76 -9.41 -6.16 2.46
CA ALA A 76 -10.56 -5.27 2.57
C ALA A 76 -10.62 -4.64 3.97
N VAL A 77 -10.27 -3.35 4.07
CA VAL A 77 -10.32 -2.57 5.32
C VAL A 77 -11.10 -1.28 5.08
N ASP A 78 -12.14 -1.01 5.87
CA ASP A 78 -12.82 0.29 5.85
C ASP A 78 -11.95 1.36 6.53
N LEU A 79 -11.23 2.12 5.70
CA LEU A 79 -10.35 3.21 6.14
C LEU A 79 -11.03 4.58 6.05
N SER A 80 -12.36 4.64 5.86
CA SER A 80 -13.12 5.90 5.69
C SER A 80 -12.96 6.87 6.86
N LYS A 81 -12.64 6.35 8.06
CA LYS A 81 -12.43 7.10 9.31
C LYS A 81 -10.99 7.06 9.81
N SER A 82 -10.07 6.55 9.01
CA SER A 82 -8.66 6.42 9.41
C SER A 82 -8.00 7.80 9.46
N SER A 83 -7.44 8.14 10.63
CA SER A 83 -6.52 9.28 10.76
C SER A 83 -5.07 8.88 10.46
N ASN A 84 -4.70 7.60 10.64
CA ASN A 84 -3.39 7.07 10.31
C ASN A 84 -3.51 5.77 9.53
N ILE A 85 -3.36 5.89 8.21
CA ILE A 85 -3.58 4.79 7.28
C ILE A 85 -2.58 3.66 7.55
N GLN A 86 -1.28 3.95 7.64
CA GLN A 86 -0.27 2.92 7.87
C GLN A 86 -0.48 2.18 9.21
N ALA A 87 -0.78 2.91 10.28
CA ALA A 87 -1.03 2.31 11.58
C ALA A 87 -2.29 1.44 11.58
N ASP A 88 -3.37 1.92 10.96
CA ASP A 88 -4.63 1.17 10.87
C ASP A 88 -4.49 -0.09 10.00
N LEU A 89 -3.71 -0.02 8.92
CA LEU A 89 -3.39 -1.17 8.09
C LEU A 89 -2.59 -2.22 8.85
N VAL A 90 -1.53 -1.79 9.57
CA VAL A 90 -0.74 -2.68 10.41
C VAL A 90 -1.61 -3.31 11.49
N LYS A 91 -2.45 -2.51 12.15
CA LYS A 91 -3.37 -2.97 13.19
C LYS A 91 -4.30 -4.04 12.65
N ASN A 92 -5.04 -3.76 11.57
CA ASN A 92 -6.01 -4.71 11.01
C ASN A 92 -5.36 -6.00 10.49
N CYS A 93 -4.20 -5.89 9.84
CA CYS A 93 -3.38 -7.05 9.47
C CYS A 93 -2.98 -7.86 10.72
N SER A 94 -2.45 -7.19 11.76
CA SER A 94 -1.99 -7.86 12.97
C SER A 94 -3.12 -8.55 13.75
N GLU A 95 -4.30 -7.91 13.80
CA GLU A 95 -5.51 -8.47 14.38
C GLU A 95 -5.94 -9.75 13.65
N SER A 96 -5.80 -9.79 12.33
CA SER A 96 -6.19 -10.96 11.53
C SER A 96 -5.32 -12.17 11.88
N TYR A 97 -4.00 -12.00 11.98
CA TYR A 97 -3.07 -13.08 12.34
C TYR A 97 -3.17 -13.50 13.81
N THR A 98 -3.41 -12.55 14.71
CA THR A 98 -3.55 -12.83 16.15
C THR A 98 -4.88 -13.53 16.45
N LYS A 99 -6.00 -13.07 15.86
CA LYS A 99 -7.32 -13.75 15.98
C LYS A 99 -7.27 -15.17 15.42
N ALA A 100 -6.56 -15.37 14.31
CA ALA A 100 -6.33 -16.70 13.75
C ALA A 100 -5.32 -17.56 14.53
N LYS A 101 -4.71 -17.02 15.60
CA LYS A 101 -3.68 -17.68 16.42
C LYS A 101 -2.46 -18.15 15.61
N VAL A 102 -2.15 -17.46 14.51
CA VAL A 102 -1.01 -17.78 13.65
C VAL A 102 0.27 -17.13 14.19
N LEU A 103 0.17 -15.90 14.67
CA LEU A 103 1.29 -15.10 15.17
C LEU A 103 0.96 -14.50 16.55
N SER A 104 1.98 -14.30 17.37
CA SER A 104 1.88 -13.44 18.56
C SER A 104 1.69 -11.97 18.16
N SER A 105 1.26 -11.12 19.07
CA SER A 105 1.03 -9.69 18.79
C SER A 105 2.28 -8.96 18.28
N ALA A 106 3.45 -9.26 18.85
CA ALA A 106 4.73 -8.68 18.42
C ALA A 106 5.17 -9.18 17.04
N GLU A 107 5.05 -10.48 16.81
CA GLU A 107 5.31 -11.13 15.52
C GLU A 107 4.40 -10.57 14.41
N ALA A 108 3.11 -10.48 14.68
CA ALA A 108 2.11 -9.97 13.74
C ALA A 108 2.36 -8.50 13.40
N SER A 109 2.67 -7.68 14.40
CA SER A 109 3.01 -6.27 14.19
C SER A 109 4.25 -6.10 13.31
N LYS A 110 5.30 -6.89 13.56
CA LYS A 110 6.53 -6.86 12.75
C LYS A 110 6.26 -7.33 11.32
N PHE A 111 5.62 -8.49 11.15
CA PHE A 111 5.29 -9.05 9.85
C PHE A 111 4.47 -8.06 9.00
N CYS A 112 3.38 -7.56 9.56
CA CYS A 112 2.47 -6.65 8.86
C CYS A 112 3.14 -5.32 8.47
N LYS A 113 3.98 -4.75 9.35
CA LYS A 113 4.78 -3.55 9.00
C LYS A 113 5.68 -3.82 7.80
N CYS A 114 6.39 -4.95 7.79
CA CYS A 114 7.25 -5.34 6.67
C CYS A 114 6.44 -5.52 5.39
N THR A 115 5.35 -6.29 5.44
CA THR A 115 4.49 -6.53 4.27
C THR A 115 3.95 -5.25 3.67
N ILE A 116 3.42 -4.34 4.50
CA ILE A 116 2.86 -3.07 4.02
C ILE A 116 3.96 -2.19 3.41
N SER A 117 5.13 -2.12 4.04
CA SER A 117 6.26 -1.34 3.52
C SER A 117 6.80 -1.90 2.19
N THR A 118 6.92 -3.23 2.07
CA THR A 118 7.40 -3.86 0.84
C THR A 118 6.38 -3.77 -0.29
N GLN A 119 5.09 -3.96 0.00
CA GLN A 119 4.02 -3.77 -1.00
C GLN A 119 3.96 -2.32 -1.50
N ALA A 120 4.19 -1.34 -0.63
CA ALA A 120 4.26 0.06 -1.05
C ALA A 120 5.38 0.35 -2.07
N LYS A 121 6.44 -0.46 -2.14
CA LYS A 121 7.50 -0.27 -3.14
C LYS A 121 7.18 -0.85 -4.52
N MET A 122 6.11 -1.62 -4.67
CA MET A 122 5.74 -2.24 -5.95
C MET A 122 5.14 -1.21 -6.89
N THR A 123 5.63 -1.15 -8.13
CA THR A 123 5.07 -0.26 -9.15
C THR A 123 3.89 -0.89 -9.90
N ASN A 124 3.09 -0.10 -10.60
CA ASN A 124 2.05 -0.63 -11.48
C ASN A 124 2.61 -1.56 -12.56
N ALA A 125 3.82 -1.28 -13.05
CA ALA A 125 4.50 -2.13 -14.02
C ALA A 125 4.86 -3.49 -13.41
N ASP A 126 5.32 -3.49 -12.15
CA ASP A 126 5.61 -4.70 -11.39
C ASP A 126 4.34 -5.54 -11.15
N GLU A 127 3.24 -4.91 -10.73
CA GLU A 127 1.95 -5.58 -10.56
C GLU A 127 1.44 -6.18 -11.86
N TRP A 128 1.51 -5.42 -12.95
CA TRP A 128 1.09 -5.90 -14.27
C TRP A 128 1.96 -7.04 -14.77
N ALA A 129 3.28 -7.01 -14.52
CA ALA A 129 4.18 -8.11 -14.87
C ALA A 129 3.82 -9.40 -14.13
N ILE A 130 3.49 -9.31 -12.84
CA ILE A 130 3.04 -10.46 -12.04
C ILE A 130 1.70 -10.98 -12.58
N GLN A 131 0.72 -10.10 -12.79
CA GLN A 131 -0.60 -10.50 -13.27
C GLN A 131 -0.53 -11.10 -14.69
N SER A 132 0.28 -10.52 -15.57
CA SER A 132 0.52 -11.03 -16.92
C SER A 132 1.16 -12.41 -16.89
N ALA A 133 2.16 -12.63 -16.03
CA ALA A 133 2.76 -13.95 -15.84
C ALA A 133 1.74 -14.99 -15.36
N ILE A 134 0.90 -14.65 -14.38
CA ILE A 134 -0.18 -15.51 -13.87
C ILE A 134 -1.18 -15.85 -14.99
N ASN A 135 -1.63 -14.84 -15.73
CA ASN A 135 -2.56 -15.03 -16.86
C ASN A 135 -1.96 -15.92 -17.96
N ALA A 136 -0.65 -15.79 -18.18
CA ALA A 136 0.11 -16.63 -19.10
C ALA A 136 0.50 -18.01 -18.52
N LYS A 137 0.04 -18.35 -17.31
CA LYS A 137 0.39 -19.58 -16.57
C LYS A 137 1.91 -19.79 -16.40
N LYS A 138 2.69 -18.71 -16.39
CA LYS A 138 4.13 -18.74 -16.11
C LYS A 138 4.38 -18.66 -14.60
N ASN A 139 5.49 -19.21 -14.14
CA ASN A 139 5.88 -19.10 -12.73
C ASN A 139 6.32 -17.64 -12.40
N PRO A 140 5.56 -16.88 -11.59
CA PRO A 140 5.89 -15.51 -11.26
C PRO A 140 7.12 -15.39 -10.35
N GLU A 141 7.57 -16.46 -9.70
CA GLU A 141 8.79 -16.44 -8.87
C GLU A 141 10.03 -16.07 -9.67
N THR A 142 10.04 -16.30 -10.98
CA THR A 142 11.19 -15.94 -11.83
C THR A 142 11.28 -14.44 -12.12
N LEU A 143 10.25 -13.65 -11.78
CA LEU A 143 10.25 -12.20 -12.01
C LEU A 143 11.17 -11.47 -11.02
N ALA A 144 11.95 -10.52 -11.54
CA ALA A 144 12.86 -9.71 -10.73
C ALA A 144 12.16 -8.98 -9.57
N VAL A 145 10.93 -8.50 -9.77
CA VAL A 145 10.11 -7.91 -8.71
C VAL A 145 9.83 -8.92 -7.59
N VAL A 146 9.46 -10.16 -7.92
CA VAL A 146 9.13 -11.17 -6.91
C VAL A 146 10.38 -11.55 -6.11
N GLN A 147 11.53 -11.67 -6.78
CA GLN A 147 12.81 -11.93 -6.12
C GLN A 147 13.24 -10.78 -5.20
N ARG A 148 13.07 -9.52 -5.65
CA ARG A 148 13.31 -8.32 -4.83
C ARG A 148 12.41 -8.30 -3.60
N THR A 149 11.10 -8.47 -3.79
CA THR A 149 10.10 -8.49 -2.71
C THR A 149 10.41 -9.60 -1.69
N LYS A 150 10.80 -10.80 -2.16
CA LYS A 150 11.22 -11.90 -1.29
C LYS A 150 12.42 -11.51 -0.43
N LYS A 151 13.48 -10.96 -1.05
CA LYS A 151 14.69 -10.52 -0.34
C LYS A 151 14.41 -9.42 0.69
N GLU A 152 13.55 -8.46 0.37
CA GLU A 152 13.15 -7.38 1.29
C GLU A 152 12.30 -7.89 2.45
N MET A 153 11.40 -8.84 2.20
CA MET A 153 10.64 -9.48 3.27
C MET A 153 11.55 -10.30 4.18
N GLU A 154 12.50 -11.04 3.62
CA GLU A 154 13.47 -11.82 4.39
C GLU A 154 14.34 -10.93 5.28
N SER A 155 14.80 -9.79 4.77
CA SER A 155 15.62 -8.85 5.56
C SER A 155 14.82 -8.13 6.65
N CYS A 156 13.52 -7.86 6.41
CA CYS A 156 12.68 -7.14 7.38
C CYS A 156 12.04 -8.07 8.41
N ALA A 157 11.26 -9.07 7.96
CA ALA A 157 10.48 -9.95 8.82
C ALA A 157 11.32 -11.11 9.37
N GLY A 158 12.27 -11.61 8.57
CA GLY A 158 13.06 -12.80 8.85
C GLY A 158 12.39 -14.08 8.35
N MET A 159 13.22 -15.04 7.91
CA MET A 159 12.77 -16.34 7.37
C MET A 159 11.86 -17.14 8.32
N PRO A 160 12.09 -17.20 9.65
CA PRO A 160 11.24 -17.97 10.56
C PRO A 160 9.79 -17.48 10.55
N LEU A 161 9.60 -16.16 10.49
CA LEU A 161 8.29 -15.52 10.51
C LEU A 161 7.54 -15.75 9.21
N ILE A 162 8.24 -15.60 8.09
CA ILE A 162 7.70 -15.87 6.74
C ILE A 162 7.24 -17.33 6.64
N LYS A 163 8.08 -18.27 7.08
CA LYS A 163 7.75 -19.70 7.05
C LYS A 163 6.51 -20.03 7.88
N LYS A 164 6.41 -19.48 9.10
CA LYS A 164 5.25 -19.66 9.98
C LYS A 164 3.94 -19.21 9.32
N VAL A 165 3.97 -18.09 8.61
CA VAL A 165 2.80 -17.59 7.85
C VAL A 165 2.51 -18.45 6.61
N GLN A 166 3.54 -18.87 5.87
CA GLN A 166 3.38 -19.75 4.71
C GLN A 166 2.75 -21.09 5.12
N ASP A 167 3.28 -21.73 6.15
CA ASP A 167 2.79 -23.01 6.65
C ASP A 167 1.32 -22.91 7.10
N ALA A 168 0.96 -21.82 7.81
CA ALA A 168 -0.42 -21.55 8.21
C ALA A 168 -1.35 -21.32 7.01
N THR A 169 -0.86 -20.64 5.96
CA THR A 169 -1.62 -20.39 4.74
C THR A 169 -1.87 -21.68 3.97
N VAL A 170 -0.85 -22.53 3.81
CA VAL A 170 -0.97 -23.85 3.19
C VAL A 170 -1.97 -24.73 3.96
N ALA A 171 -1.87 -24.75 5.28
CA ALA A 171 -2.80 -25.51 6.13
C ALA A 171 -4.25 -25.00 6.00
N ALA A 172 -4.46 -23.69 5.91
CA ALA A 172 -5.78 -23.10 5.69
C ALA A 172 -6.35 -23.46 4.30
N MET A 173 -5.52 -23.39 3.25
CA MET A 173 -5.92 -23.77 1.89
C MET A 173 -6.27 -25.26 1.77
N GLN A 174 -5.50 -26.14 2.41
CA GLN A 174 -5.78 -27.58 2.44
C GLN A 174 -7.11 -27.88 3.14
N LYS A 175 -7.40 -27.22 4.27
CA LYS A 175 -8.68 -27.35 4.98
C LYS A 175 -9.86 -26.86 4.13
N ALA A 176 -9.70 -25.74 3.42
CA ALA A 176 -10.73 -25.22 2.52
C ALA A 176 -10.98 -26.17 1.33
N ALA A 177 -9.93 -26.70 0.71
CA ALA A 177 -10.04 -27.68 -0.37
C ALA A 177 -10.69 -29.00 0.08
N ALA A 178 -10.45 -29.42 1.32
CA ALA A 178 -11.11 -30.59 1.91
C ALA A 178 -12.60 -30.34 2.22
N ALA A 179 -12.97 -29.11 2.60
CA ALA A 179 -14.36 -28.73 2.84
C ALA A 179 -15.19 -28.62 1.56
N GLN A 180 -14.57 -28.31 0.41
CA GLN A 180 -15.23 -28.24 -0.91
C GLN A 180 -15.49 -29.61 -1.55
N LYS A 181 -14.94 -30.70 -0.98
CA LYS A 181 -15.14 -32.09 -1.45
C LYS A 181 -16.19 -32.86 -0.64
N LYS A 182 -16.87 -32.21 0.31
CA LYS A 182 -18.05 -32.71 1.01
C LYS A 182 -19.30 -32.06 0.45
#